data_AF-A0A1Y2CLE2-F1
#
_entry.id   AF-A0A1Y2CLE2-F1
#
_cell.length_a   1.000
_cell.length_b   1.000
_cell.length_c   1.000
_cell.angle_alpha   90.00
_cell.angle_beta   90.00
_cell.angle_gamma   90.00
#
_symmetry.space_group_name_H-M   'P 1'
#
loop_
_entity.id
_entity.type
_entity.pdbx_description
1 polymer ?
#
loop_
_entity_poly.entity_id
_entity_poly.type
_entity_poly.pdbx_seq_one_letter_code
_entity_poly.pdbx_strand_id
1 'polypeptide(L)'
;MASFSDLPKDVAALVLRWIDPRQIWKLRALSKSFNDLISTNHFAAQNLATVVPPIKSTIIISKKPTDLDLIYLDAPVVYQTEYARLFLAQDLGLVQLNLIGTIPFEIGLLTSLQSLSIANNPHLRGPIPPTIGNLVNLRKLQISLTNEVGGPIPPELGNLVFLEHLSLDSTHIRSLTGPIPRQLGNLVNLKWLYLSLNRNPDCESTLPAELGSLVKLEQMFLGDCCLVGEIPAEFGTLPALRAVILENNQLTGRIPVEWERRQFYLCNLTNNPGLEVPNPLPRNWNN
;
A
#
# COMPACT_ATOMS: atom_id res chain seq x y z
N MET A 1 2.60 51.95 -2.96
CA MET A 1 1.54 51.06 -3.47
C MET A 1 1.37 49.95 -2.44
N ALA A 2 0.13 49.66 -2.03
CA ALA A 2 -0.12 48.52 -1.14
C ALA A 2 0.31 47.23 -1.86
N SER A 3 1.19 46.47 -1.21
CA SER A 3 1.64 45.17 -1.68
C SER A 3 0.56 44.12 -1.36
N PHE A 4 0.50 43.04 -2.13
CA PHE A 4 -0.37 41.90 -1.82
C PHE A 4 -0.08 41.31 -0.42
N SER A 5 1.15 41.49 0.07
CA SER A 5 1.57 41.12 1.44
C SER A 5 0.90 41.94 2.54
N ASP A 6 0.28 43.07 2.20
CA ASP A 6 -0.34 43.98 3.16
C ASP A 6 -1.82 43.65 3.38
N LEU A 7 -2.35 42.67 2.64
CA LEU A 7 -3.71 42.17 2.80
C LEU A 7 -3.83 41.35 4.11
N PRO A 8 -4.95 41.48 4.85
CA PRO A 8 -5.28 40.54 5.92
C PRO A 8 -5.28 39.10 5.41
N LYS A 9 -4.79 38.16 6.22
CA LYS A 9 -4.55 36.78 5.78
C LYS A 9 -5.78 36.10 5.18
N ASP A 10 -6.96 36.33 5.78
CA ASP A 10 -8.23 35.79 5.29
C ASP A 10 -8.64 36.37 3.94
N VAL A 11 -8.38 37.67 3.71
CA VAL A 11 -8.65 38.32 2.42
C VAL A 11 -7.71 37.79 1.35
N ALA A 12 -6.44 37.63 1.67
CA ALA A 12 -5.47 37.06 0.75
C ALA A 12 -5.80 35.60 0.39
N ALA A 13 -6.26 34.80 1.36
CA ALA A 13 -6.73 33.44 1.12
C ALA A 13 -7.95 33.41 0.19
N LEU A 14 -8.92 34.31 0.38
CA LEU A 14 -10.09 34.44 -0.48
C LEU A 14 -9.76 34.86 -1.92
N VAL A 15 -8.71 35.65 -2.12
CA VAL A 15 -8.27 36.06 -3.47
C VAL A 15 -7.51 34.93 -4.16
N LEU A 16 -6.66 34.21 -3.42
CA LEU A 16 -5.83 33.16 -3.98
C LEU A 16 -6.57 31.82 -4.17
N ARG A 17 -7.77 31.66 -3.58
CA ARG A 17 -8.60 30.45 -3.70
C ARG A 17 -8.96 30.02 -5.13
N TRP A 18 -8.80 30.92 -6.10
CA TRP A 18 -9.09 30.68 -7.52
C TRP A 18 -7.91 30.09 -8.29
N ILE A 19 -6.77 29.93 -7.63
CA ILE A 19 -5.50 29.51 -8.22
C ILE A 19 -5.15 28.13 -7.67
N ASP A 20 -4.68 27.22 -8.54
CA ASP A 20 -4.17 25.90 -8.15
C ASP A 20 -3.10 26.05 -7.05
N PRO A 21 -3.22 25.35 -5.89
CA PRO A 21 -2.28 25.50 -4.79
C PRO A 21 -0.80 25.23 -5.12
N ARG A 22 -0.51 24.38 -6.12
CA ARG A 22 0.87 24.19 -6.60
C ARG A 22 1.39 25.45 -7.28
N GLN A 23 0.53 26.18 -7.99
CA GLN A 23 0.90 27.46 -8.61
C GLN A 23 1.09 28.54 -7.54
N ILE A 24 0.21 28.60 -6.53
CA ILE A 24 0.38 29.50 -5.37
C ILE A 24 1.74 29.25 -4.71
N TRP A 25 2.13 27.98 -4.52
CA TRP A 25 3.44 27.66 -3.94
C TRP A 25 4.64 28.07 -4.78
N LYS A 26 4.54 27.99 -6.12
CA LYS A 26 5.61 28.48 -7.01
C LYS A 26 5.85 29.98 -6.84
N LEU A 27 4.82 30.73 -6.44
CA LEU A 27 4.89 32.17 -6.17
C LEU A 27 5.54 32.51 -4.82
N ARG A 28 5.91 31.52 -3.99
CA ARG A 28 6.54 31.78 -2.67
C ARG A 28 7.82 32.60 -2.73
N ALA A 29 8.54 32.54 -3.86
CA ALA A 29 9.77 33.29 -4.06
C ALA A 29 9.54 34.81 -4.27
N LEU A 30 8.28 35.24 -4.47
CA LEU A 30 7.96 36.66 -4.71
C LEU A 30 8.32 37.55 -3.53
N SER A 31 8.13 37.08 -2.29
CA SER A 31 8.59 37.80 -1.08
C SER A 31 8.54 36.90 0.15
N LYS A 32 9.34 37.25 1.16
CA LYS A 32 9.32 36.57 2.47
C LYS A 32 7.93 36.62 3.12
N SER A 33 7.28 37.78 3.11
CA SER A 33 5.94 37.96 3.69
C SER A 33 4.87 37.13 2.97
N PHE A 34 4.95 36.99 1.65
CA PHE A 34 4.07 36.11 0.89
C PHE A 34 4.32 34.63 1.19
N ASN A 35 5.59 34.22 1.28
CA ASN A 35 5.95 32.85 1.68
C ASN A 35 5.42 32.52 3.09
N ASP A 36 5.60 33.42 4.05
CA ASP A 36 5.14 33.24 5.44
C ASP A 36 3.61 33.14 5.52
N LEU A 37 2.88 33.84 4.64
CA LEU A 37 1.42 33.78 4.53
C LEU A 37 0.94 32.41 4.03
N ILE A 38 1.44 31.97 2.87
CA ILE A 38 0.95 30.74 2.19
C ILE A 38 1.46 29.45 2.84
N SER A 39 2.42 29.54 3.76
CA SER A 39 2.97 28.42 4.52
C SER A 39 2.16 28.08 5.79
N THR A 40 1.02 28.74 6.02
CA THR A 40 0.20 28.49 7.21
C THR A 40 -0.89 27.45 6.94
N ASN A 41 -1.16 26.57 7.92
CA ASN A 41 -2.26 25.60 7.84
C ASN A 41 -3.62 26.29 7.62
N HIS A 42 -3.85 27.44 8.26
CA HIS A 42 -5.08 28.22 8.10
C HIS A 42 -5.30 28.67 6.65
N PHE A 43 -4.24 29.16 6.01
CA PHE A 43 -4.30 29.57 4.61
C PHE A 43 -4.53 28.36 3.69
N ALA A 44 -3.81 27.26 3.91
CA ALA A 44 -4.02 26.02 3.17
C ALA A 44 -5.48 25.54 3.31
N ALA A 45 -6.03 25.53 4.53
CA ALA A 45 -7.37 25.05 4.81
C ALA A 45 -8.45 25.83 4.04
N GLN A 46 -8.35 27.16 4.06
CA GLN A 46 -9.31 28.02 3.36
C GLN A 46 -9.22 27.88 1.83
N ASN A 47 -8.03 27.69 1.28
CA ASN A 47 -7.85 27.52 -0.16
C ASN A 47 -8.28 26.12 -0.64
N LEU A 48 -8.15 25.09 0.20
CA LEU A 48 -8.58 23.72 -0.09
C LEU A 48 -10.11 23.56 -0.03
N ALA A 49 -10.75 24.17 0.97
CA ALA A 49 -12.18 24.00 1.26
C ALA A 49 -13.15 24.50 0.17
N THR A 50 -12.69 25.34 -0.77
CA THR A 50 -13.55 25.91 -1.84
C THR A 50 -13.42 25.20 -3.18
N VAL A 51 -12.34 24.44 -3.40
CA VAL A 51 -12.12 23.68 -4.63
C VAL A 51 -12.74 22.27 -4.53
N VAL A 52 -12.94 21.79 -3.30
CA VAL A 52 -13.46 20.46 -3.01
C VAL A 52 -14.87 20.60 -2.41
N PRO A 53 -15.96 20.16 -3.07
CA PRO A 53 -17.28 20.18 -2.44
C PRO A 53 -17.29 19.24 -1.21
N PRO A 54 -18.09 19.52 -0.18
CA PRO A 54 -18.21 18.64 0.98
C PRO A 54 -18.81 17.30 0.51
N ILE A 55 -17.97 16.29 0.35
CA ILE A 55 -18.42 14.97 -0.10
C ILE A 55 -19.09 14.28 1.08
N LYS A 56 -20.42 14.19 1.02
CA LYS A 56 -21.23 13.33 1.89
C LYS A 56 -20.85 11.88 1.62
N SER A 57 -19.95 11.35 2.42
CA SER A 57 -19.87 9.97 2.94
C SER A 57 -20.06 8.77 2.00
N THR A 58 -20.07 8.89 0.67
CA THR A 58 -20.10 7.71 -0.22
C THR A 58 -19.61 8.07 -1.61
N ILE A 59 -18.33 7.90 -1.94
CA ILE A 59 -17.93 7.74 -3.35
C ILE A 59 -16.79 6.72 -3.50
N ILE A 60 -17.14 5.61 -4.14
CA ILE A 60 -16.24 4.69 -4.85
C ILE A 60 -15.75 5.42 -6.11
N ILE A 61 -14.47 5.79 -6.23
CA ILE A 61 -13.92 6.37 -7.47
C ILE A 61 -12.78 5.52 -8.00
N SER A 62 -13.12 4.41 -8.66
CA SER A 62 -12.29 3.89 -9.75
C SER A 62 -12.82 4.48 -11.06
N LYS A 63 -12.08 5.49 -11.56
CA LYS A 63 -11.83 5.72 -13.00
C LYS A 63 -11.02 6.98 -13.30
N LYS A 64 -10.73 7.79 -12.29
CA LYS A 64 -9.66 8.79 -12.17
C LYS A 64 -9.73 9.26 -10.72
N PRO A 65 -8.64 9.30 -9.93
CA PRO A 65 -8.66 10.21 -8.79
C PRO A 65 -9.11 11.55 -9.34
N THR A 66 -9.91 12.30 -8.59
CA THR A 66 -10.15 13.67 -9.03
C THR A 66 -8.77 14.29 -9.26
N ASP A 67 -8.57 15.00 -10.37
CA ASP A 67 -7.25 15.59 -10.67
C ASP A 67 -6.70 16.28 -9.42
N LEU A 68 -7.60 16.84 -8.61
CA LEU A 68 -7.41 17.37 -7.27
C LEU A 68 -6.62 16.46 -6.29
N ASP A 69 -6.94 15.18 -6.12
CA ASP A 69 -6.25 14.27 -5.17
C ASP A 69 -4.79 14.03 -5.58
N LEU A 70 -4.54 13.95 -6.90
CA LEU A 70 -3.19 13.81 -7.47
C LEU A 70 -2.38 15.08 -7.40
N ILE A 71 -3.04 16.20 -7.69
CA ILE A 71 -2.47 17.54 -7.62
C ILE A 71 -1.91 17.81 -6.21
N TYR A 72 -2.57 17.30 -5.17
CA TYR A 72 -2.10 17.47 -3.81
C TYR A 72 -0.94 16.57 -3.41
N LEU A 73 -0.75 15.40 -4.04
CA LEU A 73 0.45 14.59 -3.81
C LEU A 73 1.73 15.30 -4.25
N ASP A 74 1.64 16.18 -5.25
CA ASP A 74 2.76 17.02 -5.71
C ASP A 74 2.79 18.41 -5.04
N ALA A 75 1.85 18.71 -4.15
CA ALA A 75 1.78 19.99 -3.44
C ALA A 75 2.77 20.04 -2.27
N PRO A 76 3.04 21.22 -1.69
CA PRO A 76 3.90 21.34 -0.52
C PRO A 76 3.30 20.63 0.69
N VAL A 77 4.16 20.20 1.61
CA VAL A 77 3.81 19.46 2.84
C VAL A 77 2.67 20.12 3.63
N VAL A 78 2.62 21.46 3.69
CA VAL A 78 1.54 22.18 4.40
C VAL A 78 0.16 21.95 3.76
N TYR A 79 0.09 21.90 2.42
CA TYR A 79 -1.14 21.64 1.69
C TYR A 79 -1.51 20.16 1.74
N GLN A 80 -0.52 19.26 1.63
CA GLN A 80 -0.74 17.82 1.82
C GLN A 80 -1.32 17.51 3.20
N THR A 81 -0.75 18.11 4.25
CA THR A 81 -1.18 17.92 5.65
C THR A 81 -2.60 18.43 5.86
N GLU A 82 -2.90 19.65 5.41
CA GLU A 82 -4.22 20.21 5.61
C GLU A 82 -5.27 19.54 4.72
N TYR A 83 -4.90 19.10 3.51
CA TYR A 83 -5.78 18.29 2.65
C TYR A 83 -6.14 16.97 3.35
N ALA A 84 -5.14 16.25 3.87
CA ALA A 84 -5.38 15.02 4.60
C ALA A 84 -6.23 15.22 5.87
N ARG A 85 -6.08 16.37 6.55
CA ARG A 85 -6.86 16.73 7.73
C ARG A 85 -8.33 17.04 7.40
N LEU A 86 -8.56 17.78 6.31
CA LEU A 86 -9.90 18.19 5.90
C LEU A 86 -10.67 17.07 5.21
N PHE A 87 -9.98 16.08 4.66
CA PHE A 87 -10.58 15.10 3.77
C PHE A 87 -10.72 13.73 4.43
N LEU A 88 -11.97 13.27 4.52
CA LEU A 88 -12.35 11.96 5.08
C LEU A 88 -12.39 10.88 4.00
N ALA A 89 -11.55 10.96 2.97
CA ALA A 89 -11.53 9.96 1.91
C ALA A 89 -11.39 8.57 2.52
N GLN A 90 -12.33 7.69 2.17
CA GLN A 90 -12.30 6.28 2.55
C GLN A 90 -11.67 5.43 1.45
N ASP A 91 -11.68 5.91 0.21
CA ASP A 91 -11.15 5.17 -0.94
C ASP A 91 -10.27 6.08 -1.80
N LEU A 92 -9.03 5.66 -2.08
CA LEU A 92 -8.11 6.34 -2.99
C LEU A 92 -7.57 5.36 -4.04
N GLY A 93 -7.90 5.60 -5.31
CA GLY A 93 -7.50 4.77 -6.44
C GLY A 93 -6.62 5.51 -7.44
N LEU A 94 -5.30 5.34 -7.34
CA LEU A 94 -4.28 5.91 -8.21
C LEU A 94 -3.89 4.93 -9.34
N VAL A 95 -4.80 4.70 -10.30
CA VAL A 95 -4.63 3.66 -11.34
C VAL A 95 -4.46 4.25 -12.74
N GLN A 96 -3.39 3.88 -13.45
CA GLN A 96 -3.12 4.30 -14.84
C GLN A 96 -2.99 5.82 -15.05
N LEU A 97 -2.21 6.49 -14.20
CA LEU A 97 -2.11 7.96 -14.17
C LEU A 97 -0.75 8.47 -14.62
N ASN A 98 0.14 7.58 -15.06
CA ASN A 98 1.52 7.91 -15.42
C ASN A 98 2.24 8.70 -14.31
N LEU A 99 1.98 8.35 -13.04
CA LEU A 99 2.68 8.96 -11.91
C LEU A 99 4.19 8.71 -12.05
N ILE A 100 4.95 9.73 -11.68
CA ILE A 100 6.42 9.74 -11.70
C ILE A 100 6.96 9.95 -10.29
N GLY A 101 8.22 9.60 -10.04
CA GLY A 101 8.83 9.84 -8.73
C GLY A 101 8.42 8.76 -7.72
N THR A 102 8.37 9.07 -6.42
CA THR A 102 8.12 8.08 -5.36
C THR A 102 6.74 8.20 -4.75
N ILE A 103 6.27 7.16 -4.07
CA ILE A 103 5.12 7.29 -3.16
C ILE A 103 5.57 8.24 -2.04
N PRO A 104 4.93 9.41 -1.85
CA PRO A 104 5.34 10.39 -0.85
C PRO A 104 5.03 9.88 0.56
N PHE A 105 5.82 10.28 1.55
CA PHE A 105 5.59 9.91 2.96
C PHE A 105 4.25 10.43 3.48
N GLU A 106 3.75 11.51 2.89
CA GLU A 106 2.51 12.18 3.23
C GLU A 106 1.26 11.36 2.89
N ILE A 107 1.40 10.25 2.15
CA ILE A 107 0.33 9.26 2.01
C ILE A 107 -0.18 8.81 3.38
N GLY A 108 0.70 8.72 4.38
CA GLY A 108 0.36 8.33 5.75
C GLY A 108 -0.47 9.34 6.54
N LEU A 109 -0.73 10.54 5.99
CA LEU A 109 -1.59 11.54 6.61
C LEU A 109 -3.07 11.23 6.36
N LEU A 110 -3.40 10.43 5.34
CA LEU A 110 -4.77 10.08 4.93
C LEU A 110 -5.40 9.01 5.84
N THR A 111 -5.33 9.23 7.15
CA THR A 111 -5.69 8.25 8.20
C THR A 111 -7.15 7.77 8.18
N SER A 112 -8.03 8.44 7.44
CA SER A 112 -9.42 8.01 7.22
C SER A 112 -9.59 6.95 6.13
N LEU A 113 -8.54 6.64 5.36
CA LEU A 113 -8.60 5.67 4.27
C LEU A 113 -8.93 4.27 4.77
N GLN A 114 -9.85 3.64 4.05
CA GLN A 114 -10.24 2.24 4.15
C GLN A 114 -9.74 1.43 2.95
N SER A 115 -9.49 2.06 1.81
CA SER A 115 -9.01 1.41 0.59
C SER A 115 -7.97 2.29 -0.11
N LEU A 116 -6.80 1.73 -0.39
CA LEU A 116 -5.74 2.37 -1.16
C LEU A 116 -5.32 1.44 -2.29
N SER A 117 -5.43 1.92 -3.52
CA SER A 117 -4.99 1.21 -4.72
C SER A 117 -4.04 2.09 -5.52
N ILE A 118 -2.79 1.68 -5.69
CA ILE A 118 -1.79 2.34 -6.54
C ILE A 118 -1.35 1.32 -7.58
N ALA A 119 -1.85 1.43 -8.82
CA ALA A 119 -1.61 0.40 -9.83
C ALA A 119 -1.33 0.97 -11.21
N ASN A 120 -0.59 0.22 -12.03
CA ASN A 120 -0.34 0.58 -13.44
C ASN A 120 0.26 1.99 -13.63
N ASN A 121 1.20 2.40 -12.77
CA ASN A 121 1.96 3.64 -12.92
C ASN A 121 3.41 3.30 -13.28
N PRO A 122 3.75 3.19 -14.58
CA PRO A 122 5.02 2.59 -15.03
C PRO A 122 6.27 3.38 -14.65
N HIS A 123 6.13 4.67 -14.33
CA HIS A 123 7.23 5.58 -13.99
C HIS A 123 7.32 5.93 -12.50
N LEU A 124 6.43 5.36 -11.69
CA LEU A 124 6.52 5.44 -10.24
C LEU A 124 7.72 4.58 -9.81
N ARG A 125 8.45 5.03 -8.79
CA ARG A 125 9.71 4.44 -8.34
C ARG A 125 9.92 4.53 -6.83
N GLY A 126 11.00 3.94 -6.34
CA GLY A 126 11.39 4.00 -4.92
C GLY A 126 10.60 3.06 -4.01
N PRO A 127 10.87 3.11 -2.69
CA PRO A 127 10.28 2.17 -1.76
C PRO A 127 8.84 2.51 -1.37
N ILE A 128 8.14 1.51 -0.85
CA ILE A 128 6.90 1.73 -0.10
C ILE A 128 7.27 2.49 1.18
N PRO A 129 6.73 3.70 1.45
CA PRO A 129 7.12 4.47 2.62
C PRO A 129 6.54 3.84 3.90
N PRO A 130 7.33 3.75 4.99
CA PRO A 130 6.87 3.26 6.29
C PRO A 130 5.61 3.94 6.82
N THR A 131 5.37 5.19 6.44
CA THR A 131 4.19 5.98 6.84
C THR A 131 2.87 5.41 6.33
N ILE A 132 2.86 4.45 5.39
CA ILE A 132 1.65 3.67 5.07
C ILE A 132 1.10 2.97 6.32
N GLY A 133 1.97 2.58 7.27
CA GLY A 133 1.54 2.02 8.56
C GLY A 133 0.70 2.95 9.43
N ASN A 134 0.61 4.25 9.10
CA ASN A 134 -0.26 5.22 9.79
C ASN A 134 -1.72 5.13 9.33
N LEU A 135 -2.02 4.42 8.23
CA LEU A 135 -3.37 4.28 7.68
C LEU A 135 -4.18 3.25 8.47
N VAL A 136 -4.29 3.41 9.78
CA VAL A 136 -4.80 2.37 10.70
C VAL A 136 -6.22 1.90 10.41
N ASN A 137 -7.03 2.67 9.67
CA ASN A 137 -8.39 2.29 9.25
C ASN A 137 -8.44 1.48 7.94
N LEU A 138 -7.30 1.21 7.32
CA LEU A 138 -7.20 0.58 6.00
C LEU A 138 -7.68 -0.88 6.06
N ARG A 139 -8.59 -1.24 5.16
CA ARG A 139 -9.12 -2.59 4.93
C ARG A 139 -8.56 -3.23 3.65
N LYS A 140 -8.20 -2.42 2.66
CA LYS A 140 -7.62 -2.89 1.40
C LYS A 140 -6.40 -2.05 1.04
N LEU A 141 -5.26 -2.73 0.84
CA LEU A 141 -4.05 -2.16 0.29
C LEU A 141 -3.67 -2.95 -0.96
N GLN A 142 -3.63 -2.26 -2.10
CA GLN A 142 -3.16 -2.81 -3.36
C GLN A 142 -2.10 -1.86 -3.93
N ILE A 143 -0.88 -2.35 -4.10
CA ILE A 143 0.19 -1.63 -4.78
C ILE A 143 0.74 -2.55 -5.85
N SER A 144 0.49 -2.20 -7.12
CA SER A 144 1.13 -2.90 -8.22
C SER A 144 2.53 -2.35 -8.42
N LEU A 145 3.49 -3.21 -8.17
CA LEU A 145 4.91 -2.96 -8.27
C LEU A 145 5.32 -2.93 -9.73
N THR A 146 6.16 -1.96 -10.07
CA THR A 146 6.78 -1.80 -11.38
C THR A 146 8.29 -1.98 -11.23
N ASN A 147 9.03 -1.97 -12.35
CA ASN A 147 10.48 -2.12 -12.36
C ASN A 147 11.23 -1.13 -11.44
N GLU A 148 10.60 -0.02 -11.07
CA GLU A 148 11.23 1.01 -10.25
C GLU A 148 10.62 1.15 -8.84
N VAL A 149 9.38 0.66 -8.57
CA VAL A 149 8.75 0.68 -7.22
C VAL A 149 9.09 -0.61 -6.50
N GLY A 150 9.93 -0.59 -5.46
CA GLY A 150 10.50 -1.81 -4.87
C GLY A 150 11.02 -1.68 -3.44
N GLY A 151 12.09 -2.38 -3.10
CA GLY A 151 12.70 -2.35 -1.77
C GLY A 151 12.02 -3.27 -0.76
N PRO A 152 12.39 -3.19 0.53
CA PRO A 152 11.82 -4.03 1.56
C PRO A 152 10.36 -3.71 1.84
N ILE A 153 9.57 -4.74 2.15
CA ILE A 153 8.23 -4.56 2.72
C ILE A 153 8.40 -3.88 4.08
N PRO A 154 7.80 -2.69 4.31
CA PRO A 154 7.93 -2.00 5.59
C PRO A 154 7.27 -2.81 6.72
N PRO A 155 7.99 -3.09 7.82
CA PRO A 155 7.40 -3.75 9.00
C PRO A 155 6.18 -3.01 9.58
N GLU A 156 6.10 -1.69 9.37
CA GLU A 156 5.00 -0.82 9.79
C GLU A 156 3.66 -1.20 9.13
N LEU A 157 3.66 -1.96 8.03
CA LEU A 157 2.42 -2.55 7.50
C LEU A 157 1.71 -3.42 8.54
N GLY A 158 2.43 -3.99 9.50
CA GLY A 158 1.85 -4.72 10.63
C GLY A 158 0.98 -3.88 11.57
N ASN A 159 0.99 -2.55 11.46
CA ASN A 159 0.12 -1.66 12.23
C ASN A 159 -1.32 -1.62 11.70
N LEU A 160 -1.55 -2.12 10.48
CA LEU A 160 -2.84 -2.05 9.78
C LEU A 160 -3.80 -3.16 10.24
N VAL A 161 -4.13 -3.21 11.52
CA VAL A 161 -4.85 -4.34 12.14
C VAL A 161 -6.25 -4.60 11.57
N PHE A 162 -6.85 -3.63 10.86
CA PHE A 162 -8.13 -3.79 10.16
C PHE A 162 -7.99 -4.26 8.70
N LEU A 163 -6.77 -4.47 8.22
CA LEU A 163 -6.51 -4.87 6.84
C LEU A 163 -7.08 -6.27 6.57
N GLU A 164 -7.89 -6.36 5.53
CA GLU A 164 -8.50 -7.60 5.04
C GLU A 164 -7.81 -8.10 3.77
N HIS A 165 -7.26 -7.18 2.97
CA HIS A 165 -6.65 -7.48 1.68
C HIS A 165 -5.31 -6.76 1.53
N LEU A 166 -4.24 -7.54 1.40
CA LEU A 166 -2.89 -7.04 1.11
C LEU A 166 -2.43 -7.64 -0.22
N SER A 167 -2.25 -6.77 -1.22
CA SER A 167 -1.70 -7.15 -2.52
C SER A 167 -0.52 -6.26 -2.85
N LEU A 168 0.68 -6.83 -2.83
CA LEU A 168 1.91 -6.23 -3.34
C LEU A 168 2.35 -7.09 -4.53
N ASP A 169 1.67 -6.90 -5.66
CA ASP A 169 1.82 -7.72 -6.86
C ASP A 169 2.71 -7.00 -7.90
N SER A 170 3.58 -7.73 -8.59
CA SER A 170 4.40 -7.15 -9.66
C SER A 170 3.92 -7.64 -11.01
N THR A 171 3.63 -6.72 -11.93
CA THR A 171 3.31 -7.07 -13.34
C THR A 171 4.57 -7.16 -14.22
N HIS A 172 5.73 -6.76 -13.70
CA HIS A 172 7.03 -6.82 -14.38
C HIS A 172 8.11 -7.46 -13.49
N ILE A 173 9.36 -7.55 -13.94
CA ILE A 173 10.45 -8.12 -13.15
C ILE A 173 10.70 -7.24 -11.92
N ARG A 174 10.19 -7.75 -10.79
CA ARG A 174 10.90 -7.98 -9.53
C ARG A 174 11.58 -6.75 -8.92
N SER A 175 10.85 -6.08 -8.04
CA SER A 175 11.34 -4.94 -7.27
C SER A 175 11.33 -5.10 -5.73
N LEU A 176 10.52 -5.99 -5.11
CA LEU A 176 10.53 -6.18 -3.64
C LEU A 176 11.73 -7.01 -3.18
N THR A 177 12.46 -6.49 -2.19
CA THR A 177 13.66 -7.13 -1.63
C THR A 177 13.48 -7.45 -0.14
N GLY A 178 14.43 -8.19 0.44
CA GLY A 178 14.43 -8.50 1.87
C GLY A 178 13.37 -9.54 2.29
N PRO A 179 13.32 -9.86 3.59
CA PRO A 179 12.44 -10.90 4.12
C PRO A 179 10.99 -10.42 4.22
N ILE A 180 10.06 -11.37 4.27
CA ILE A 180 8.68 -11.10 4.70
C ILE A 180 8.73 -10.67 6.18
N PRO A 181 8.27 -9.45 6.56
CA PRO A 181 8.31 -9.01 7.95
C PRO A 181 7.38 -9.85 8.83
N ARG A 182 7.89 -10.37 9.95
CA ARG A 182 7.08 -11.08 10.95
C ARG A 182 5.89 -10.26 11.48
N GLN A 183 5.99 -8.93 11.43
CA GLN A 183 4.95 -7.99 11.83
C GLN A 183 3.67 -8.13 11.01
N LEU A 184 3.73 -8.72 9.80
CA LEU A 184 2.52 -9.05 9.04
C LEU A 184 1.63 -10.07 9.78
N GLY A 185 2.17 -10.83 10.74
CA GLY A 185 1.38 -11.65 11.68
C GLY A 185 0.45 -10.85 12.60
N ASN A 186 0.55 -9.52 12.66
CA ASN A 186 -0.39 -8.69 13.42
C ASN A 186 -1.71 -8.44 12.68
N LEU A 187 -1.78 -8.78 11.39
CA LEU A 187 -2.92 -8.50 10.51
C LEU A 187 -4.05 -9.53 10.72
N VAL A 188 -4.54 -9.68 11.94
CA VAL A 188 -5.50 -10.74 12.33
C VAL A 188 -6.84 -10.73 11.56
N ASN A 189 -7.13 -9.66 10.83
CA ASN A 189 -8.29 -9.55 9.94
C ASN A 189 -8.02 -9.92 8.48
N LEU A 190 -6.76 -10.21 8.12
CA LEU A 190 -6.33 -10.46 6.76
C LEU A 190 -6.97 -11.75 6.22
N LYS A 191 -7.60 -11.63 5.06
CA LYS A 191 -8.22 -12.73 4.31
C LYS A 191 -7.38 -13.10 3.11
N TRP A 192 -6.82 -12.12 2.40
CA TRP A 192 -6.02 -12.35 1.21
C TRP A 192 -4.64 -11.69 1.34
N LEU A 193 -3.62 -12.52 1.18
CA LEU A 193 -2.21 -12.13 1.14
C LEU A 193 -1.64 -12.51 -0.22
N TYR A 194 -1.31 -11.50 -1.02
CA TYR A 194 -0.66 -11.66 -2.32
C TYR A 194 0.65 -10.87 -2.30
N LEU A 195 1.78 -11.58 -2.31
CA LEU A 195 3.10 -10.98 -2.43
C LEU A 195 3.84 -11.58 -3.62
N SER A 196 4.54 -10.74 -4.36
CA SER A 196 5.49 -11.16 -5.38
C SER A 196 6.88 -10.59 -5.03
N LEU A 197 7.76 -11.44 -4.50
CA LEU A 197 9.13 -11.05 -4.12
C LEU A 197 10.13 -11.32 -5.26
N ASN A 198 11.32 -10.74 -5.12
CA ASN A 198 12.39 -10.91 -6.09
C ASN A 198 13.05 -12.28 -5.97
N ARG A 199 13.40 -12.85 -7.12
CA ARG A 199 14.49 -13.83 -7.22
C ARG A 199 15.85 -13.15 -7.15
N ASN A 200 16.25 -12.68 -5.97
CA ASN A 200 17.66 -12.39 -5.74
C ASN A 200 18.39 -13.72 -5.44
N PRO A 201 19.55 -14.02 -6.03
CA PRO A 201 20.38 -15.17 -5.63
C PRO A 201 20.73 -15.21 -4.13
N ASP A 202 20.74 -14.06 -3.43
CA ASP A 202 20.96 -13.98 -1.98
C ASP A 202 19.66 -14.02 -1.15
N CYS A 203 18.54 -14.45 -1.74
CA CYS A 203 17.24 -14.40 -1.06
C CYS A 203 17.11 -15.57 -0.06
N GLU A 204 17.51 -15.30 1.18
CA GLU A 204 17.27 -16.15 2.36
C GLU A 204 15.93 -15.83 3.03
N SER A 205 14.91 -15.44 2.26
CA SER A 205 13.59 -15.14 2.82
C SER A 205 12.90 -16.42 3.25
N THR A 206 12.41 -16.48 4.48
CA THR A 206 11.64 -17.61 5.01
C THR A 206 10.18 -17.21 5.20
N LEU A 207 9.31 -18.21 5.31
CA LEU A 207 7.94 -17.98 5.77
C LEU A 207 7.96 -17.73 7.29
N PRO A 208 7.57 -16.54 7.79
CA PRO A 208 7.53 -16.29 9.23
C PRO A 208 6.42 -17.12 9.87
N ALA A 209 6.74 -17.82 10.96
CA ALA A 209 5.76 -18.59 11.74
C ALA A 209 4.62 -17.71 12.28
N GLU A 210 4.89 -16.41 12.48
CA GLU A 210 3.91 -15.41 12.91
C GLU A 210 2.74 -15.26 11.93
N LEU A 211 2.88 -15.61 10.64
CA LEU A 211 1.74 -15.64 9.71
C LEU A 211 0.70 -16.72 10.08
N GLY A 212 1.06 -17.68 10.94
CA GLY A 212 0.14 -18.65 11.52
C GLY A 212 -0.90 -18.05 12.48
N SER A 213 -0.76 -16.79 12.90
CA SER A 213 -1.76 -16.07 13.70
C SER A 213 -2.95 -15.56 12.88
N LEU A 214 -2.86 -15.58 11.55
CA LEU A 214 -3.82 -14.97 10.63
C LEU A 214 -5.08 -15.83 10.49
N VAL A 215 -5.84 -15.98 11.57
CA VAL A 215 -6.97 -16.93 11.66
C VAL A 215 -8.07 -16.74 10.60
N LYS A 216 -8.15 -15.55 9.98
CA LYS A 216 -9.09 -15.24 8.88
C LYS A 216 -8.48 -15.42 7.49
N LEU A 217 -7.21 -15.81 7.37
CA LEU A 217 -6.53 -15.95 6.10
C LEU A 217 -7.14 -17.08 5.29
N GLU A 218 -7.70 -16.73 4.14
CA GLU A 218 -8.36 -17.64 3.19
C GLU A 218 -7.42 -18.01 2.05
N GLN A 219 -6.65 -17.02 1.57
CA GLN A 219 -5.79 -17.13 0.40
C GLN A 219 -4.40 -16.57 0.69
N MET A 220 -3.38 -17.36 0.38
CA MET A 220 -1.97 -16.99 0.52
C MET A 220 -1.24 -17.33 -0.76
N PHE A 221 -0.93 -16.32 -1.59
CA PHE A 221 -0.15 -16.51 -2.80
C PHE A 221 1.19 -15.81 -2.64
N LEU A 222 2.24 -16.63 -2.53
CA LEU A 222 3.63 -16.26 -2.37
C LEU A 222 4.49 -17.05 -3.39
N GLY A 223 3.94 -17.25 -4.58
CA GLY A 223 4.66 -17.86 -5.70
C GLY A 223 5.81 -16.96 -6.14
N ASP A 224 6.88 -17.57 -6.67
CA ASP A 224 8.04 -16.84 -7.22
C ASP A 224 8.77 -15.94 -6.22
N CYS A 225 8.68 -16.24 -4.92
CA CYS A 225 9.19 -15.37 -3.86
C CYS A 225 10.60 -15.72 -3.36
N CYS A 226 11.26 -16.72 -3.96
CA CYS A 226 12.54 -17.27 -3.48
C CYS A 226 12.52 -17.68 -2.00
N LEU A 227 11.39 -18.21 -1.53
CA LEU A 227 11.27 -18.67 -0.15
C LEU A 227 12.14 -19.91 0.09
N VAL A 228 12.96 -19.90 1.14
CA VAL A 228 13.78 -21.02 1.59
C VAL A 228 13.25 -21.58 2.90
N GLY A 229 13.70 -22.79 3.28
CA GLY A 229 13.35 -23.44 4.53
C GLY A 229 11.99 -24.14 4.49
N GLU A 230 11.47 -24.49 5.65
CA GLU A 230 10.23 -25.27 5.77
C GLU A 230 8.98 -24.38 5.78
N ILE A 231 7.83 -24.98 5.44
CA ILE A 231 6.52 -24.36 5.69
C ILE A 231 6.24 -24.48 7.20
N PRO A 232 6.04 -23.38 7.95
CA PRO A 232 5.84 -23.43 9.39
C PRO A 232 4.63 -24.29 9.79
N ALA A 233 4.77 -25.11 10.83
CA ALA A 233 3.71 -26.01 11.30
C ALA A 233 2.44 -25.24 11.72
N GLU A 234 2.59 -24.00 12.16
CA GLU A 234 1.51 -23.09 12.53
C GLU A 234 0.50 -22.90 11.38
N PHE A 235 0.94 -23.02 10.11
CA PHE A 235 0.08 -22.87 8.94
C PHE A 235 -0.90 -24.05 8.80
N GLY A 236 -0.61 -25.19 9.42
CA GLY A 236 -1.54 -26.32 9.53
C GLY A 236 -2.80 -25.95 10.30
N THR A 237 -2.69 -25.02 11.26
CA THR A 237 -3.76 -24.65 12.20
C THR A 237 -4.67 -23.53 11.70
N LEU A 238 -4.32 -22.83 10.61
CA LEU A 238 -5.10 -21.73 10.05
C LEU A 238 -6.50 -22.21 9.62
N PRO A 239 -7.61 -21.86 10.29
CA PRO A 239 -8.89 -22.53 10.07
C PRO A 239 -9.54 -22.16 8.73
N ALA A 240 -9.35 -20.91 8.30
CA ALA A 240 -9.95 -20.35 7.09
C ALA A 240 -9.16 -20.62 5.80
N LEU A 241 -7.93 -21.12 5.88
CA LEU A 241 -7.07 -21.27 4.71
C LEU A 241 -7.63 -22.32 3.73
N ARG A 242 -7.86 -21.89 2.48
CA ARG A 242 -8.49 -22.67 1.41
C ARG A 242 -7.78 -22.55 0.05
N ALA A 243 -6.91 -21.56 -0.14
CA ALA A 243 -6.02 -21.49 -1.29
C ALA A 243 -4.58 -21.13 -0.92
N VAL A 244 -3.65 -21.90 -1.47
CA VAL A 244 -2.21 -21.73 -1.24
C VAL A 244 -1.48 -21.85 -2.58
N ILE A 245 -0.69 -20.84 -2.89
CA ILE A 245 0.17 -20.77 -4.07
C ILE A 245 1.57 -20.48 -3.55
N LEU A 246 2.43 -21.49 -3.56
CA LEU A 246 3.82 -21.44 -3.11
C LEU A 246 4.77 -21.95 -4.19
N GLU A 247 4.34 -22.00 -5.45
CA GLU A 247 5.18 -22.50 -6.52
C GLU A 247 6.43 -21.66 -6.77
N ASN A 248 7.41 -22.26 -7.43
CA ASN A 248 8.64 -21.59 -7.85
C ASN A 248 9.43 -20.99 -6.67
N ASN A 249 9.53 -21.75 -5.58
CA ASN A 249 10.31 -21.40 -4.39
C ASN A 249 11.40 -22.48 -4.13
N GLN A 250 12.12 -22.34 -3.03
CA GLN A 250 13.18 -23.26 -2.57
C GLN A 250 12.78 -23.88 -1.23
N LEU A 251 11.47 -24.12 -1.04
CA LEU A 251 10.95 -24.71 0.19
C LEU A 251 11.43 -26.15 0.33
N THR A 252 11.70 -26.55 1.57
CA THR A 252 12.18 -27.88 1.94
C THR A 252 11.32 -28.53 3.01
N GLY A 253 11.59 -29.79 3.32
CA GLY A 253 10.94 -30.49 4.42
C GLY A 253 9.54 -30.96 4.06
N ARG A 254 8.70 -31.18 5.07
CA ARG A 254 7.32 -31.68 4.88
C ARG A 254 6.32 -30.55 4.95
N ILE A 255 5.21 -30.71 4.22
CA ILE A 255 4.02 -29.88 4.45
C ILE A 255 3.47 -30.10 5.88
N PRO A 256 2.74 -29.12 6.46
CA PRO A 256 2.01 -29.34 7.70
C PRO A 256 1.04 -30.53 7.57
N VAL A 257 1.05 -31.45 8.54
CA VAL A 257 0.28 -32.71 8.46
C VAL A 257 -1.22 -32.48 8.28
N GLU A 258 -1.74 -31.37 8.80
CA GLU A 258 -3.13 -30.96 8.66
C GLU A 258 -3.52 -30.67 7.21
N TRP A 259 -2.55 -30.32 6.34
CA TRP A 259 -2.82 -30.03 4.93
C TRP A 259 -3.19 -31.29 4.14
N GLU A 260 -2.73 -32.48 4.54
CA GLU A 260 -3.06 -33.75 3.88
C GLU A 260 -4.57 -34.05 3.87
N ARG A 261 -5.28 -33.59 4.91
CA ARG A 261 -6.72 -33.79 5.07
C ARG A 261 -7.53 -32.54 4.74
N ARG A 262 -6.87 -31.43 4.42
CA ARG A 262 -7.50 -30.14 4.18
C ARG A 262 -8.00 -30.05 2.75
N GLN A 263 -9.24 -29.58 2.60
CA GLN A 263 -9.85 -29.36 1.29
C GLN A 263 -9.48 -27.98 0.74
N PHE A 264 -8.30 -27.89 0.13
CA PHE A 264 -7.95 -26.73 -0.68
C PHE A 264 -8.76 -26.74 -1.99
N TYR A 265 -9.33 -25.60 -2.37
CA TYR A 265 -9.86 -25.45 -3.74
C TYR A 265 -8.76 -25.12 -4.73
N LEU A 266 -7.61 -24.63 -4.25
CA LEU A 266 -6.42 -24.35 -5.03
C LEU A 266 -5.17 -24.57 -4.17
N CYS A 267 -4.36 -25.56 -4.51
CA CYS A 267 -3.05 -25.76 -3.89
C CYS A 267 -2.00 -25.93 -4.98
N ASN A 268 -1.02 -25.03 -5.05
CA ASN A 268 0.08 -25.12 -5.99
C ASN A 268 1.40 -25.08 -5.24
N LEU A 269 2.11 -26.19 -5.23
CA LEU A 269 3.41 -26.35 -4.58
C LEU A 269 4.52 -26.68 -5.59
N THR A 270 4.21 -26.60 -6.90
CA THR A 270 5.11 -26.99 -8.00
C THR A 270 6.46 -26.26 -7.90
N ASN A 271 7.52 -26.87 -8.42
CA ASN A 271 8.86 -26.28 -8.46
C ASN A 271 9.41 -25.88 -7.06
N ASN A 272 9.23 -26.76 -6.07
CA ASN A 272 9.93 -26.72 -4.78
C ASN A 272 10.73 -28.03 -4.60
N PRO A 273 11.98 -28.11 -5.08
CA PRO A 273 12.68 -29.39 -5.23
C PRO A 273 12.97 -30.13 -3.92
N GLY A 274 13.00 -29.43 -2.78
CA GLY A 274 13.22 -30.04 -1.46
C GLY A 274 11.96 -30.31 -0.65
N LEU A 275 10.77 -29.98 -1.18
CA LEU A 275 9.50 -30.09 -0.47
C LEU A 275 8.88 -31.48 -0.70
N GLU A 276 8.65 -32.21 0.39
CA GLU A 276 7.96 -33.49 0.40
C GLU A 276 6.44 -33.26 0.37
N VAL A 277 5.79 -33.65 -0.74
CA VAL A 277 4.34 -33.60 -0.92
C VAL A 277 3.72 -35.02 -0.96
N PRO A 278 2.44 -35.19 -0.57
CA PRO A 278 1.80 -36.50 -0.56
C PRO A 278 1.75 -37.16 -1.94
N ASN A 279 1.90 -38.48 -1.97
CA ASN A 279 1.73 -39.29 -3.18
C ASN A 279 0.74 -40.45 -2.91
N PRO A 280 -0.45 -40.49 -3.55
CA PRO A 280 -0.93 -39.57 -4.59
C PRO A 280 -1.33 -38.19 -4.01
N LEU A 281 -1.26 -37.17 -4.86
CA LEU A 281 -1.67 -35.82 -4.49
C LEU A 281 -3.19 -35.75 -4.23
N PRO A 282 -3.64 -34.97 -3.24
CA PRO A 282 -5.05 -34.67 -3.08
C PRO A 282 -5.64 -33.97 -4.31
N ARG A 283 -6.97 -34.03 -4.49
CA ARG A 283 -7.64 -33.30 -5.58
C ARG A 283 -7.40 -31.78 -5.45
N ASN A 284 -7.21 -31.10 -6.58
CA ASN A 284 -6.89 -29.66 -6.70
C ASN A 284 -5.46 -29.25 -6.26
N TRP A 285 -4.58 -30.23 -6.06
CA TRP A 285 -3.16 -29.98 -5.87
C TRP A 285 -2.43 -30.09 -7.21
N ASN A 286 -1.63 -29.08 -7.53
CA ASN A 286 -0.65 -29.12 -8.62
C ASN A 286 0.74 -29.39 -8.02
N ASN A 287 1.50 -30.29 -8.65
CA ASN A 287 2.90 -30.61 -8.36
C ASN A 287 3.77 -30.44 -9.59
#